data_AF-A0A317MP83-F1
#
_entry.id   AF-A0A317MP83-F1
#
_cell.length_a   1.000
_cell.length_b   1.000
_cell.length_c   1.000
_cell.angle_alpha   90.00
_cell.angle_beta   90.00
_cell.angle_gamma   90.00
#
_symmetry.space_group_name_H-M   'P 1'
#
loop_
_entity.id
_entity.type
_entity.pdbx_description
1 polymer ?
#
loop_
_entity_poly.entity_id
_entity_poly.type
_entity_poly.pdbx_seq_one_letter_code
_entity_poly.pdbx_strand_id
1 'polypeptide(L)'
;MRNRPGKTLVQPLYRSLGSRDHLGEHDKPPSAGIGGNTNNTRTVNTAFSGEFLRSTLCVERSRISLTPLTSVAHRPTRKQRMTADLPPNALRTTAPVLDCAARLFTEHGSRGIAMSDLTRRIASETRTDPACLRRAFPTRFDLSYAVVLRATRERVNGQLAADAPGRPPTERMSGLVRRHVNSGWRHRSAIALSQELLPALRAIHPARHREISSLFRTYREHVREIIVAGVSADQFRIRDTNRATDSVLETFDSLLHWYDPEAGLSLNDLGGVYVDLVIHHHLRCPR
;
A
#
# COMPACT_ATOMS: atom_id res chain seq x y z
N MET A 1 -28.07 -34.07 -17.98
CA MET A 1 -27.19 -34.42 -16.85
C MET A 1 -25.92 -33.55 -16.94
N ARG A 2 -25.75 -32.57 -16.05
CA ARG A 2 -24.54 -31.72 -15.97
C ARG A 2 -23.81 -32.07 -14.68
N ASN A 3 -22.56 -32.49 -14.77
CA ASN A 3 -21.72 -32.80 -13.62
C ASN A 3 -20.70 -31.67 -13.42
N ARG A 4 -20.76 -30.98 -12.27
CA ARG A 4 -19.76 -30.00 -11.81
C ARG A 4 -18.78 -30.71 -10.87
N PRO A 5 -17.46 -30.57 -10.98
CA PRO A 5 -16.56 -30.92 -9.90
C PRO A 5 -16.37 -29.76 -8.91
N GLY A 6 -16.21 -30.13 -7.65
CA GLY A 6 -16.34 -29.31 -6.45
C GLY A 6 -15.30 -28.21 -6.27
N LYS A 7 -15.73 -27.15 -5.56
CA LYS A 7 -14.87 -26.09 -5.03
C LYS A 7 -14.21 -26.59 -3.75
N THR A 8 -12.90 -26.78 -3.78
CA THR A 8 -12.08 -26.96 -2.58
C THR A 8 -12.03 -25.62 -1.84
N LEU A 9 -12.67 -25.55 -0.66
CA LEU A 9 -12.51 -24.44 0.28
C LEU A 9 -11.07 -24.42 0.79
N VAL A 10 -10.33 -23.36 0.48
CA VAL A 10 -9.10 -23.01 1.18
C VAL A 10 -9.50 -22.21 2.43
N GLN A 11 -9.42 -22.85 3.59
CA GLN A 11 -9.59 -22.18 4.88
C GLN A 11 -8.34 -21.33 5.21
N PRO A 12 -8.48 -20.10 5.71
CA PRO A 12 -7.38 -19.38 6.35
C PRO A 12 -7.16 -19.93 7.78
N LEU A 13 -5.94 -20.39 8.05
CA LEU A 13 -5.44 -20.78 9.37
C LEU A 13 -5.37 -19.57 10.30
N TYR A 14 -6.25 -19.50 11.31
CA TYR A 14 -6.05 -18.70 12.52
C TYR A 14 -6.65 -19.44 13.74
N ARG A 15 -5.76 -20.01 14.57
CA ARG A 15 -5.91 -20.39 15.99
C ARG A 15 -4.49 -20.38 16.56
N SER A 16 -4.18 -19.98 17.78
CA SER A 16 -4.94 -19.55 18.95
C SER A 16 -3.89 -18.95 19.90
N LEU A 17 -4.13 -17.78 20.45
CA LEU A 17 -3.51 -17.38 21.72
C LEU A 17 -4.64 -17.32 22.74
N GLY A 18 -4.48 -18.11 23.80
CA GLY A 18 -5.51 -18.37 24.79
C GLY A 18 -5.66 -17.27 25.84
N SER A 19 -6.75 -17.37 26.60
CA SER A 19 -6.80 -16.97 27.99
C SER A 19 -7.93 -17.73 28.70
N ARG A 20 -7.50 -18.53 29.69
CA ARG A 20 -8.11 -18.80 31.00
C ARG A 20 -8.51 -17.46 31.67
N ASP A 21 -9.51 -17.28 32.54
CA ASP A 21 -10.24 -18.13 33.48
C ASP A 21 -11.62 -17.52 33.82
N HIS A 22 -12.52 -18.41 34.26
CA HIS A 22 -13.59 -18.33 35.29
C HIS A 22 -14.36 -17.04 35.63
N LEU A 23 -15.70 -17.13 35.56
CA LEU A 23 -16.69 -17.18 36.67
C LEU A 23 -18.08 -16.92 36.04
N GLY A 24 -19.01 -17.87 36.01
CA GLY A 24 -19.94 -18.14 37.10
C GLY A 24 -21.38 -18.13 36.53
N GLU A 25 -21.97 -19.31 36.41
CA GLU A 25 -23.28 -19.60 35.82
C GLU A 25 -24.30 -19.77 36.96
N HIS A 26 -25.44 -19.08 36.91
CA HIS A 26 -26.68 -19.50 37.60
C HIS A 26 -27.95 -18.89 36.96
N ASP A 27 -28.78 -19.82 36.50
CA ASP A 27 -30.25 -19.89 36.55
C ASP A 27 -31.21 -19.17 35.58
N LYS A 28 -32.27 -19.96 35.32
CA LYS A 28 -33.27 -20.01 34.24
C LYS A 28 -34.42 -18.95 34.32
N PRO A 29 -35.27 -18.85 33.26
CA PRO A 29 -36.33 -17.83 33.00
C PRO A 29 -37.74 -18.36 33.42
N PRO A 30 -38.93 -17.87 32.95
CA PRO A 30 -39.28 -16.79 31.99
C PRO A 30 -40.50 -15.89 32.37
N SER A 31 -40.74 -14.80 31.61
CA SER A 31 -41.97 -14.59 30.79
C SER A 31 -42.25 -13.13 30.35
N ALA A 32 -42.72 -13.04 29.09
CA ALA A 32 -43.65 -12.07 28.46
C ALA A 32 -43.31 -10.56 28.32
N GLY A 33 -43.43 -10.05 27.08
CA GLY A 33 -43.73 -8.63 26.84
C GLY A 33 -43.15 -7.97 25.56
N ILE A 34 -43.76 -8.28 24.41
CA ILE A 34 -43.98 -7.47 23.18
C ILE A 34 -43.24 -6.10 23.05
N GLY A 35 -42.57 -5.89 21.90
CA GLY A 35 -42.51 -4.55 21.27
C GLY A 35 -41.25 -4.16 20.50
N GLY A 36 -41.30 -4.28 19.16
CA GLY A 36 -40.92 -3.20 18.24
C GLY A 36 -39.48 -2.68 18.12
N ASN A 37 -38.89 -3.01 16.97
CA ASN A 37 -38.21 -2.09 16.04
C ASN A 37 -36.70 -1.77 16.18
N THR A 38 -35.97 -2.23 15.15
CA THR A 38 -34.84 -1.60 14.43
C THR A 38 -33.89 -0.65 15.17
N ASN A 39 -32.64 -1.10 15.35
CA ASN A 39 -31.45 -0.50 14.71
C ASN A 39 -30.18 -1.17 15.28
N ASN A 40 -29.64 -2.13 14.54
CA ASN A 40 -28.31 -2.68 14.83
C ASN A 40 -27.27 -1.78 14.16
N THR A 41 -26.99 -0.64 14.78
CA THR A 41 -25.80 0.16 14.45
C THR A 41 -24.61 -0.58 15.06
N ARG A 42 -23.96 -1.45 14.27
CA ARG A 42 -22.64 -1.97 14.63
C ARG A 42 -21.69 -0.79 14.71
N THR A 43 -21.41 -0.35 15.93
CA THR A 43 -20.23 0.45 16.26
C THR A 43 -19.02 -0.41 15.94
N VAL A 44 -18.43 -0.20 14.76
CA VAL A 44 -17.16 -0.82 14.39
C VAL A 44 -16.08 -0.10 15.19
N ASN A 45 -15.64 -0.76 16.25
CA ASN A 45 -14.59 -0.27 17.14
C ASN A 45 -13.26 -0.39 16.39
N THR A 46 -12.80 0.68 15.75
CA THR A 46 -11.50 0.75 15.05
C THR A 46 -10.38 0.98 16.05
N ALA A 47 -9.91 -0.12 16.65
CA ALA A 47 -8.58 -0.18 17.25
C ALA A 47 -7.73 -1.10 16.37
N PHE A 48 -7.01 -0.54 15.38
CA PHE A 48 -5.99 -1.30 14.67
C PHE A 48 -4.80 -0.42 14.26
N SER A 49 -3.68 -0.77 14.89
CA SER A 49 -2.34 -0.22 15.03
C SER A 49 -1.70 0.55 13.86
N GLY A 50 -1.33 1.81 14.15
CA GLY A 50 -0.44 2.68 13.37
C GLY A 50 1.06 2.50 13.68
N GLU A 51 1.63 1.32 13.42
CA GLU A 51 3.07 1.07 13.63
C GLU A 51 3.95 1.28 12.37
N PHE A 52 3.34 1.46 11.19
CA PHE A 52 4.11 1.40 9.95
C PHE A 52 4.80 2.71 9.55
N LEU A 53 4.19 3.88 9.80
CA LEU A 53 4.82 5.18 9.46
C LEU A 53 5.86 5.64 10.50
N ARG A 54 5.72 5.27 11.78
CA ARG A 54 6.69 5.64 12.83
C ARG A 54 8.06 4.98 12.67
N SER A 55 8.11 3.79 12.06
CA SER A 55 9.36 3.02 11.92
C SER A 55 10.30 3.52 10.80
N THR A 56 9.97 4.61 10.10
CA THR A 56 10.79 5.15 9.00
C THR A 56 11.53 6.46 9.36
N LEU A 57 11.33 6.98 10.58
CA LEU A 57 11.96 8.21 11.06
C LEU A 57 12.58 8.01 12.46
N CYS A 58 13.66 7.24 12.54
CA CYS A 58 14.58 7.32 13.68
C CYS A 58 16.00 7.43 13.14
N VAL A 59 16.57 8.64 13.22
CA VAL A 59 17.96 8.94 12.89
C VAL A 59 18.72 8.96 14.20
N GLU A 60 19.45 7.89 14.50
CA GLU A 60 20.35 7.83 15.65
C GLU A 60 21.80 7.97 15.18
N ARG A 61 22.46 9.03 15.66
CA ARG A 61 23.87 9.33 15.41
C ARG A 61 24.71 8.60 16.44
N SER A 62 25.47 7.59 16.00
CA SER A 62 26.55 7.01 16.80
C SER A 62 27.88 7.16 16.05
N ARG A 63 28.79 7.92 16.68
CA ARG A 63 30.19 8.11 16.28
C ARG A 63 30.95 6.80 16.51
N ILE A 64 31.63 6.29 15.49
CA ILE A 64 32.59 5.19 15.63
C ILE A 64 33.96 5.70 15.17
N SER A 65 34.96 5.50 16.03
CA SER A 65 36.33 5.97 15.86
C SER A 65 37.08 5.15 14.83
N LEU A 66 37.90 5.82 14.02
CA LEU A 66 38.74 5.26 12.97
C LEU A 66 40.04 4.70 13.57
N THR A 67 40.44 3.50 13.14
CA THR A 67 41.85 3.05 13.15
C THR A 67 42.20 2.42 11.80
N PRO A 68 43.47 2.55 11.34
CA PRO A 68 43.80 2.46 9.91
C PRO A 68 44.08 1.03 9.43
N LEU A 69 43.76 0.81 8.15
CA LEU A 69 43.92 -0.45 7.41
C LEU A 69 45.34 -0.61 6.85
N THR A 70 45.95 -1.78 7.04
CA THR A 70 47.10 -2.24 6.25
C THR A 70 46.65 -2.80 4.90
N SER A 71 47.30 -2.31 3.86
CA SER A 71 47.08 -2.57 2.43
C SER A 71 47.44 -4.00 2.01
N VAL A 72 46.50 -4.68 1.34
CA VAL A 72 46.78 -5.87 0.53
C VAL A 72 46.18 -5.64 -0.85
N ALA A 73 47.02 -5.73 -1.87
CA ALA A 73 46.70 -5.48 -3.27
C ALA A 73 45.65 -6.48 -3.79
N HIS A 74 44.45 -5.98 -4.11
CA HIS A 74 43.39 -6.77 -4.75
C HIS A 74 43.35 -6.48 -6.25
N ARG A 75 43.54 -7.55 -7.03
CA ARG A 75 43.43 -7.64 -8.50
C ARG A 75 42.06 -7.08 -8.95
N PRO A 76 41.95 -6.33 -10.06
CA PRO A 76 40.70 -5.65 -10.40
C PRO A 76 39.66 -6.68 -10.88
N THR A 77 38.78 -7.11 -9.98
CA THR A 77 37.53 -7.78 -10.34
C THR A 77 36.67 -6.77 -11.10
N ARG A 78 36.42 -7.08 -12.37
CA ARG A 78 35.44 -6.45 -13.27
C ARG A 78 34.22 -5.95 -12.48
N LYS A 79 34.17 -4.63 -12.22
CA LYS A 79 33.01 -3.95 -11.64
C LYS A 79 31.78 -4.37 -12.45
N GLN A 80 30.89 -5.16 -11.85
CA GLN A 80 29.53 -5.30 -12.35
C GLN A 80 28.93 -3.90 -12.35
N ARG A 81 28.87 -3.28 -13.53
CA ARG A 81 27.98 -2.14 -13.79
C ARG A 81 26.56 -2.68 -13.61
N MET A 82 26.07 -2.59 -12.39
CA MET A 82 24.70 -2.93 -12.02
C MET A 82 23.86 -1.65 -12.08
N THR A 83 23.73 -1.11 -13.28
CA THR A 83 22.56 -0.32 -13.67
C THR A 83 22.04 -1.01 -14.93
N ALA A 84 20.92 -1.70 -14.81
CA ALA A 84 20.07 -1.88 -15.97
C ALA A 84 19.48 -0.50 -16.26
N ASP A 85 20.28 0.37 -16.88
CA ASP A 85 19.77 1.49 -17.66
C ASP A 85 19.06 0.86 -18.85
N LEU A 86 17.84 0.37 -18.61
CA LEU A 86 16.96 -0.14 -19.64
C LEU A 86 16.75 1.01 -20.64
N PRO A 87 16.96 0.77 -21.94
CA PRO A 87 16.71 1.80 -22.94
C PRO A 87 15.25 2.28 -22.81
N PRO A 88 14.96 3.59 -22.97
CA PRO A 88 13.63 4.17 -22.70
C PRO A 88 12.46 3.46 -23.40
N ASN A 89 12.71 2.86 -24.57
CA ASN A 89 11.70 2.08 -25.32
C ASN A 89 11.35 0.73 -24.68
N ALA A 90 12.25 0.12 -23.92
CA ALA A 90 11.97 -1.09 -23.15
C ALA A 90 11.05 -0.80 -21.96
N LEU A 91 11.15 0.40 -21.36
CA LEU A 91 10.27 0.81 -20.25
C LEU A 91 8.83 1.10 -20.72
N ARG A 92 8.63 1.68 -21.92
CA ARG A 92 7.27 1.90 -22.47
C ARG A 92 6.51 0.61 -22.79
N THR A 93 7.21 -0.49 -23.08
CA THR A 93 6.62 -1.83 -23.32
C THR A 93 6.52 -2.67 -22.04
N THR A 94 7.06 -2.22 -20.90
CA THR A 94 7.01 -2.96 -19.63
C THR A 94 5.73 -2.79 -18.83
N ALA A 95 4.84 -1.86 -19.21
CA ALA A 95 3.62 -1.63 -18.43
C ALA A 95 2.72 -2.89 -18.37
N PRO A 96 2.35 -3.52 -19.51
CA PRO A 96 1.62 -4.79 -19.48
C PRO A 96 2.34 -5.91 -18.74
N VAL A 97 3.68 -5.97 -18.85
CA VAL A 97 4.56 -6.93 -18.17
C VAL A 97 4.44 -6.82 -16.65
N LEU A 98 4.56 -5.60 -16.12
CA LEU A 98 4.53 -5.36 -14.68
C LEU A 98 3.10 -5.48 -14.11
N ASP A 99 2.08 -5.13 -14.88
CA ASP A 99 0.67 -5.32 -14.48
C ASP A 99 0.33 -6.82 -14.42
N CYS A 100 0.76 -7.60 -15.43
CA CYS A 100 0.66 -9.06 -15.44
C CYS A 100 1.41 -9.68 -14.24
N ALA A 101 2.64 -9.24 -13.98
CA ALA A 101 3.42 -9.71 -12.83
C ALA A 101 2.73 -9.42 -11.49
N ALA A 102 2.19 -8.21 -11.28
CA ALA A 102 1.47 -7.84 -10.07
C ALA A 102 0.27 -8.75 -9.81
N ARG A 103 -0.51 -9.03 -10.86
CA ARG A 103 -1.65 -9.95 -10.80
C ARG A 103 -1.21 -11.38 -10.44
N LEU A 104 -0.19 -11.91 -11.11
CA LEU A 104 0.34 -13.25 -10.83
C LEU A 104 0.91 -13.39 -9.41
N PHE A 105 1.52 -12.33 -8.86
CA PHE A 105 1.95 -12.32 -7.46
C PHE A 105 0.77 -12.37 -6.49
N THR A 106 -0.36 -11.76 -6.85
CA THR A 106 -1.58 -11.79 -6.01
C THR A 106 -2.25 -13.17 -6.05
N GLU A 107 -2.37 -13.76 -7.24
CA GLU A 107 -3.05 -15.04 -7.45
C GLU A 107 -2.32 -16.24 -6.84
N HIS A 108 -0.98 -16.25 -6.91
CA HIS A 108 -0.16 -17.38 -6.48
C HIS A 108 0.65 -17.10 -5.21
N GLY A 109 0.44 -15.92 -4.60
CA GLY A 109 1.30 -15.41 -3.55
C GLY A 109 2.68 -15.00 -4.08
N SER A 110 3.35 -14.13 -3.33
CA SER A 110 4.65 -13.58 -3.72
C SER A 110 5.74 -14.64 -3.83
N ARG A 111 5.56 -15.89 -3.36
CA ARG A 111 6.56 -16.98 -3.46
C ARG A 111 6.02 -18.30 -4.04
N GLY A 112 4.73 -18.40 -4.37
CA GLY A 112 4.12 -19.69 -4.70
C GLY A 112 4.31 -20.18 -6.14
N ILE A 113 4.94 -19.39 -7.02
CA ILE A 113 5.27 -19.78 -8.40
C ILE A 113 6.77 -19.67 -8.64
N ALA A 114 7.40 -20.66 -9.28
CA ALA A 114 8.82 -20.59 -9.63
C ALA A 114 9.10 -19.41 -10.59
N MET A 115 10.28 -18.78 -10.48
CA MET A 115 10.61 -17.61 -11.32
C MET A 115 10.59 -17.95 -12.82
N SER A 116 11.03 -19.13 -13.21
CA SER A 116 10.98 -19.62 -14.60
C SER A 116 9.55 -19.66 -15.15
N ASP A 117 8.60 -20.11 -14.35
CA ASP A 117 7.19 -20.22 -14.74
C ASP A 117 6.52 -18.85 -14.75
N LEU A 118 6.86 -17.99 -13.78
CA LEU A 118 6.42 -16.61 -13.76
C LEU A 118 6.85 -15.88 -15.04
N THR A 119 8.13 -15.98 -15.43
CA THR A 119 8.61 -15.37 -16.68
C THR A 119 7.91 -15.93 -17.92
N ARG A 120 7.68 -17.25 -17.96
CA ARG A 120 6.99 -17.90 -19.09
C ARG A 120 5.54 -17.42 -19.23
N ARG A 121 4.82 -17.33 -18.12
CA ARG A 121 3.43 -16.84 -18.09
C ARG A 121 3.34 -15.39 -18.51
N ILE A 122 4.19 -14.52 -17.93
CA ILE A 122 4.25 -13.11 -18.30
C ILE A 122 4.53 -12.98 -19.80
N ALA A 123 5.57 -13.64 -20.30
CA ALA A 123 5.92 -13.62 -21.73
C ALA A 123 4.75 -14.04 -22.63
N SER A 124 4.04 -15.11 -22.26
CA SER A 124 2.90 -15.64 -23.00
C SER A 124 1.74 -14.65 -23.05
N GLU A 125 1.39 -14.04 -21.92
CA GLU A 125 0.25 -13.12 -21.83
C GLU A 125 0.54 -11.76 -22.49
N THR A 126 1.77 -11.27 -22.35
CA THR A 126 2.17 -9.94 -22.83
C THR A 126 2.84 -9.99 -24.20
N ARG A 127 2.89 -11.18 -24.82
CA ARG A 127 3.55 -11.44 -26.11
C ARG A 127 4.97 -10.88 -26.16
N THR A 128 5.71 -11.02 -25.06
CA THR A 128 7.08 -10.50 -24.90
C THR A 128 8.09 -11.65 -24.95
N ASP A 129 9.28 -11.39 -25.48
CA ASP A 129 10.36 -12.39 -25.50
C ASP A 129 10.77 -12.82 -24.06
N PRO A 130 10.65 -14.11 -23.70
CA PRO A 130 11.10 -14.62 -22.41
C PRO A 130 12.58 -14.36 -22.14
N ALA A 131 13.45 -14.40 -23.16
CA ALA A 131 14.88 -14.16 -22.97
C ALA A 131 15.15 -12.70 -22.57
N CYS A 132 14.46 -11.74 -23.19
CA CYS A 132 14.46 -10.34 -22.78
C CYS A 132 14.01 -10.16 -21.33
N LEU A 133 12.90 -10.81 -20.93
CA LEU A 133 12.40 -10.72 -19.55
C LEU A 133 13.38 -11.27 -18.52
N ARG A 134 14.03 -12.43 -18.80
CA ARG A 134 15.06 -12.98 -17.90
C ARG A 134 16.27 -12.06 -17.75
N ARG A 135 16.66 -11.35 -18.83
CA ARG A 135 17.75 -10.35 -18.77
C ARG A 135 17.33 -9.11 -17.98
N ALA A 136 16.10 -8.63 -18.17
CA ALA A 136 15.58 -7.44 -17.50
C ALA A 136 15.32 -7.67 -16.01
N PHE A 137 14.82 -8.85 -15.65
CA PHE A 137 14.48 -9.24 -14.28
C PHE A 137 15.11 -10.60 -13.94
N PRO A 138 16.41 -10.64 -13.63
CA PRO A 138 17.12 -11.88 -13.35
C PRO A 138 16.57 -12.62 -12.13
N THR A 139 16.12 -11.87 -11.13
CA THR A 139 15.56 -12.43 -9.91
C THR A 139 14.11 -12.02 -9.72
N ARG A 140 13.40 -12.80 -8.91
CA ARG A 140 12.07 -12.43 -8.43
C ARG A 140 12.07 -11.10 -7.70
N PHE A 141 13.12 -10.85 -6.93
CA PHE A 141 13.29 -9.62 -6.17
C PHE A 141 13.38 -8.39 -7.09
N ASP A 142 14.08 -8.51 -8.23
CA ASP A 142 14.15 -7.45 -9.24
C ASP A 142 12.79 -7.17 -9.87
N LEU A 143 12.03 -8.23 -10.19
CA LEU A 143 10.68 -8.09 -10.74
C LEU A 143 9.72 -7.44 -9.73
N SER A 144 9.69 -7.92 -8.48
CA SER A 144 8.85 -7.35 -7.43
C SER A 144 9.19 -5.89 -7.16
N TYR A 145 10.49 -5.55 -7.14
CA TYR A 145 10.94 -4.17 -7.02
C TYR A 145 10.43 -3.29 -8.16
N ALA A 146 10.54 -3.74 -9.40
CA ALA A 146 10.08 -2.99 -10.57
C ALA A 146 8.56 -2.77 -10.55
N VAL A 147 7.79 -3.80 -10.16
CA VAL A 147 6.32 -3.70 -10.00
C VAL A 147 5.96 -2.62 -8.97
N VAL A 148 6.54 -2.71 -7.77
CA VAL A 148 6.25 -1.76 -6.68
C VAL A 148 6.71 -0.36 -7.05
N LEU A 149 7.93 -0.19 -7.55
CA LEU A 149 8.47 1.12 -7.91
C LEU A 149 7.63 1.81 -8.98
N ARG A 150 7.22 1.09 -10.03
CA ARG A 150 6.36 1.65 -11.08
C ARG A 150 5.01 2.10 -10.51
N ALA A 151 4.34 1.22 -9.77
CA ALA A 151 3.02 1.53 -9.20
C ALA A 151 3.09 2.72 -8.23
N THR A 152 4.12 2.78 -7.38
CA THR A 152 4.32 3.92 -6.48
C THR A 152 4.60 5.21 -7.26
N ARG A 153 5.45 5.18 -8.29
CA ARG A 153 5.70 6.37 -9.14
C ARG A 153 4.43 6.85 -9.84
N GLU A 154 3.66 5.94 -10.45
CA GLU A 154 2.40 6.30 -11.12
C GLU A 154 1.40 6.93 -10.14
N ARG A 155 1.26 6.35 -8.94
CA ARG A 155 0.37 6.88 -7.89
C ARG A 155 0.79 8.26 -7.41
N VAL A 156 2.06 8.42 -7.03
CA VAL A 156 2.58 9.68 -6.49
C VAL A 156 2.55 10.76 -7.56
N ASN A 157 3.14 10.51 -8.73
CA ASN A 157 3.20 11.50 -9.80
C ASN A 157 1.81 11.84 -10.35
N GLY A 158 0.91 10.85 -10.44
CA GLY A 158 -0.46 11.08 -10.87
C GLY A 158 -1.24 11.99 -9.90
N GLN A 159 -1.00 11.87 -8.60
CA GLN A 159 -1.61 12.76 -7.61
C GLN A 159 -1.03 14.17 -7.67
N LEU A 160 0.29 14.29 -7.72
CA LEU A 160 0.98 15.58 -7.80
C LEU A 160 0.59 16.34 -9.08
N ALA A 161 0.52 15.66 -10.22
CA ALA A 161 0.16 16.27 -11.50
C ALA A 161 -1.33 16.67 -11.58
N ALA A 162 -2.20 16.02 -10.81
CA ALA A 162 -3.63 16.31 -10.79
C ALA A 162 -4.05 17.32 -9.72
N ASP A 163 -3.11 17.78 -8.88
CA ASP A 163 -3.36 18.87 -7.95
C ASP A 163 -3.43 20.22 -8.69
N ALA A 164 -4.26 21.11 -8.17
CA ALA A 164 -4.50 22.43 -8.72
C ALA A 164 -4.29 23.48 -7.61
N PRO A 165 -3.05 23.95 -7.38
CA PRO A 165 -2.72 24.84 -6.25
C PRO A 165 -3.56 26.12 -6.16
N GLY A 166 -4.14 26.59 -7.27
CA GLY A 166 -5.03 27.76 -7.31
C GLY A 166 -6.47 27.49 -6.86
N ARG A 167 -6.85 26.25 -6.55
CA ARG A 167 -8.19 25.89 -6.05
C ARG A 167 -8.25 25.92 -4.51
N PRO A 168 -9.44 26.08 -3.91
CA PRO A 168 -9.62 25.97 -2.46
C PRO A 168 -9.00 24.68 -1.90
N PRO A 169 -8.28 24.72 -0.77
CA PRO A 169 -7.71 23.54 -0.11
C PRO A 169 -8.71 22.39 0.11
N THR A 170 -9.96 22.69 0.45
CA THR A 170 -11.03 21.67 0.58
C THR A 170 -11.31 20.95 -0.74
N GLU A 171 -11.34 21.66 -1.88
CA GLU A 171 -11.52 21.07 -3.21
C GLU A 171 -10.30 20.22 -3.61
N ARG A 172 -9.09 20.75 -3.38
CA ARG A 172 -7.83 20.04 -3.65
C ARG A 172 -7.77 18.72 -2.89
N MET A 173 -8.03 18.75 -1.59
CA MET A 173 -8.06 17.56 -0.74
C MET A 173 -9.16 16.59 -1.19
N SER A 174 -10.37 17.08 -1.47
CA SER A 174 -11.48 16.22 -1.93
C SER A 174 -11.14 15.49 -3.24
N GLY A 175 -10.53 16.20 -4.20
CA GLY A 175 -10.05 15.61 -5.45
C GLY A 175 -8.95 14.57 -5.23
N LEU A 176 -7.99 14.88 -4.36
CA LEU A 176 -6.91 13.95 -3.99
C LEU A 176 -7.46 12.65 -3.39
N VAL A 177 -8.40 12.76 -2.45
CA VAL A 177 -9.04 11.62 -1.77
C VAL A 177 -9.76 10.71 -2.78
N ARG A 178 -10.61 11.27 -3.65
CA ARG A 178 -11.33 10.48 -4.67
C ARG A 178 -10.38 9.77 -5.61
N ARG A 179 -9.32 10.45 -6.07
CA ARG A 179 -8.27 9.82 -6.89
C ARG A 179 -7.48 8.78 -6.10
N HIS A 180 -7.29 8.96 -4.79
CA HIS A 180 -6.58 8.01 -3.96
C HIS A 180 -7.34 6.69 -3.88
N VAL A 181 -8.65 6.74 -3.61
CA VAL A 181 -9.50 5.53 -3.57
C VAL A 181 -9.44 4.75 -4.88
N ASN A 182 -9.64 5.44 -6.01
CA ASN A 182 -9.60 4.82 -7.33
C ASN A 182 -8.23 4.22 -7.67
N SER A 183 -7.15 4.98 -7.47
CA SER A 183 -5.79 4.51 -7.75
C SER A 183 -5.34 3.42 -6.76
N GLY A 184 -5.84 3.45 -5.52
CA GLY A 184 -5.59 2.43 -4.48
C GLY A 184 -6.08 1.08 -4.94
N TRP A 185 -7.35 1.04 -5.38
CA TRP A 185 -7.94 -0.18 -5.90
C TRP A 185 -7.29 -0.68 -7.20
N ARG A 186 -6.98 0.23 -8.14
CA ARG A 186 -6.30 -0.10 -9.39
C ARG A 186 -4.95 -0.78 -9.16
N HIS A 187 -4.19 -0.31 -8.17
CA HIS A 187 -2.83 -0.79 -7.89
C HIS A 187 -2.74 -1.71 -6.65
N ARG A 188 -3.87 -2.22 -6.15
CA ARG A 188 -3.95 -3.01 -4.90
C ARG A 188 -2.94 -4.16 -4.82
N SER A 189 -2.73 -4.88 -5.91
CA SER A 189 -1.75 -5.97 -6.02
C SER A 189 -0.32 -5.51 -5.78
N ALA A 190 0.07 -4.36 -6.35
CA ALA A 190 1.39 -3.79 -6.15
C ALA A 190 1.56 -3.23 -4.74
N ILE A 191 0.49 -2.71 -4.13
CA ILE A 191 0.54 -2.18 -2.76
C ILE A 191 0.68 -3.34 -1.76
N ALA A 192 -0.09 -4.42 -1.91
CA ALA A 192 0.07 -5.64 -1.10
C ALA A 192 1.51 -6.19 -1.22
N LEU A 193 2.04 -6.26 -2.45
CA LEU A 193 3.43 -6.67 -2.67
C LEU A 193 4.45 -5.73 -2.01
N SER A 194 4.17 -4.42 -1.96
CA SER A 194 5.05 -3.44 -1.31
C SER A 194 5.17 -3.67 0.20
N GLN A 195 4.08 -4.08 0.86
CA GLN A 195 4.04 -4.36 2.30
C GLN A 195 4.99 -5.51 2.65
N GLU A 196 5.04 -6.54 1.81
CA GLU A 196 5.96 -7.68 1.97
C GLU A 196 7.41 -7.33 1.58
N LEU A 197 7.60 -6.51 0.54
CA LEU A 197 8.90 -6.26 -0.06
C LEU A 197 9.75 -5.24 0.73
N LEU A 198 9.13 -4.20 1.29
CA LEU A 198 9.86 -3.08 1.92
C LEU A 198 10.76 -3.49 3.09
N PRO A 199 10.35 -4.37 4.04
CA PRO A 199 11.24 -4.83 5.11
C PRO A 199 12.50 -5.52 4.56
N ALA A 200 12.35 -6.35 3.53
CA ALA A 200 13.47 -7.04 2.89
C ALA A 200 14.40 -6.06 2.13
N LEU A 201 13.84 -5.07 1.44
CA LEU A 201 14.63 -4.01 0.79
C LEU A 201 15.46 -3.24 1.80
N ARG A 202 14.89 -2.91 2.97
CA ARG A 202 15.61 -2.18 4.02
C ARG A 202 16.85 -2.93 4.48
N ALA A 203 16.73 -4.24 4.66
CA ALA A 203 17.82 -5.08 5.14
C ALA A 203 18.87 -5.38 4.07
N ILE A 204 18.46 -5.68 2.83
CA ILE A 204 19.34 -6.28 1.80
C ILE A 204 19.71 -5.27 0.70
N HIS A 205 18.85 -4.30 0.41
CA HIS A 205 19.03 -3.33 -0.68
C HIS A 205 18.61 -1.90 -0.26
N PRO A 206 19.35 -1.26 0.66
CA PRO A 206 18.95 0.02 1.24
C PRO A 206 18.80 1.15 0.22
N ALA A 207 19.52 1.12 -0.90
CA ALA A 207 19.36 2.09 -1.99
C ALA A 207 17.97 2.01 -2.64
N ARG A 208 17.51 0.79 -2.96
CA ARG A 208 16.17 0.54 -3.52
C ARG A 208 15.06 0.88 -2.51
N HIS A 209 15.27 0.58 -1.23
CA HIS A 209 14.37 1.02 -0.17
C HIS A 209 14.24 2.55 -0.14
N ARG A 210 15.37 3.28 -0.12
CA ARG A 210 15.37 4.75 -0.11
C ARG A 210 14.65 5.34 -1.32
N GLU A 211 14.77 4.72 -2.49
CA GLU A 211 14.07 5.17 -3.70
C GLU A 211 12.55 5.15 -3.49
N ILE A 212 11.98 4.02 -3.05
CA ILE A 212 10.54 3.91 -2.79
C ILE A 212 10.12 4.80 -1.61
N SER A 213 10.87 4.80 -0.51
CA SER A 213 10.56 5.64 0.65
C SER A 213 10.61 7.13 0.34
N SER A 214 11.45 7.56 -0.62
CA SER A 214 11.48 8.96 -1.06
C SER A 214 10.18 9.36 -1.74
N LEU A 215 9.55 8.46 -2.52
CA LEU A 215 8.26 8.71 -3.14
C LEU A 215 7.14 8.82 -2.09
N PHE A 216 7.13 7.95 -1.08
CA PHE A 216 6.18 8.05 0.03
C PHE A 216 6.35 9.36 0.81
N ARG A 217 7.59 9.78 1.06
CA ARG A 217 7.87 11.07 1.69
C ARG A 217 7.37 12.23 0.84
N THR A 218 7.63 12.23 -0.46
CA THR A 218 7.11 13.26 -1.39
C THR A 218 5.59 13.33 -1.36
N TYR A 219 4.92 12.17 -1.37
CA TYR A 219 3.46 12.13 -1.29
C TYR A 219 2.92 12.65 0.05
N ARG A 220 3.56 12.26 1.16
CA ARG A 220 3.22 12.76 2.50
C ARG A 220 3.35 14.28 2.58
N GLU A 221 4.45 14.85 2.10
CA GLU A 221 4.64 16.30 2.11
C GLU A 221 3.62 17.01 1.24
N HIS A 222 3.26 16.46 0.08
CA HIS A 222 2.21 17.02 -0.76
C HIS A 222 0.83 17.06 -0.05
N VAL A 223 0.46 15.99 0.67
CA VAL A 223 -0.76 15.98 1.49
C VAL A 223 -0.67 17.03 2.59
N ARG A 224 0.48 17.12 3.28
CA ARG A 224 0.73 18.11 4.33
C ARG A 224 0.61 19.54 3.83
N GLU A 225 1.10 19.84 2.62
CA GLU A 225 1.02 21.16 2.00
C GLU A 225 -0.43 21.61 1.79
N ILE A 226 -1.30 20.71 1.29
CA ILE A 226 -2.73 21.01 1.14
C ILE A 226 -3.37 21.29 2.49
N ILE A 227 -3.02 20.48 3.51
CA ILE A 227 -3.51 20.64 4.88
C ILE A 227 -3.08 21.99 5.48
N VAL A 228 -1.81 22.36 5.35
CA VAL A 228 -1.28 23.66 5.80
C VAL A 228 -1.98 24.81 5.09
N ALA A 229 -2.18 24.71 3.78
CA ALA A 229 -2.89 25.74 3.02
C ALA A 229 -4.34 25.92 3.51
N GLY A 230 -5.03 24.84 3.87
CA GLY A 230 -6.39 24.90 4.42
C GLY A 230 -6.45 25.48 5.82
N VAL A 231 -5.44 25.27 6.66
CA VAL A 231 -5.33 25.96 7.97
C VAL A 231 -5.11 27.45 7.77
N SER A 232 -4.18 27.83 6.89
CA SER A 232 -3.89 29.24 6.61
C SER A 232 -5.09 29.99 5.99
N ALA A 233 -5.96 29.28 5.29
CA ALA A 233 -7.19 29.81 4.71
C ALA A 233 -8.42 29.71 5.65
N ASP A 234 -8.23 29.30 6.91
CA ASP A 234 -9.29 29.04 7.91
C ASP A 234 -10.37 28.04 7.46
N GLN A 235 -10.04 27.17 6.50
CA GLN A 235 -10.92 26.10 6.02
C GLN A 235 -10.81 24.83 6.90
N PHE A 236 -9.64 24.57 7.49
CA PHE A 236 -9.38 23.40 8.34
C PHE A 236 -9.06 23.82 9.78
N ARG A 237 -9.76 23.20 10.75
CA ARG A 237 -9.65 23.55 12.19
C ARG A 237 -8.79 22.53 12.95
N ILE A 238 -7.53 22.41 12.56
CA ILE A 238 -6.56 21.45 13.12
C ILE A 238 -5.40 22.18 13.82
N ARG A 239 -4.89 21.57 14.90
CA ARG A 239 -3.78 22.14 15.69
C ARG A 239 -2.41 21.59 15.30
N ASP A 240 -2.37 20.33 14.88
CA ASP A 240 -1.15 19.63 14.49
C ASP A 240 -1.31 19.08 13.07
N THR A 241 -0.69 19.76 12.11
CA THR A 241 -0.76 19.41 10.69
C THR A 241 0.00 18.12 10.37
N ASN A 242 1.05 17.78 11.14
CA ASN A 242 1.77 16.53 10.94
C ASN A 242 0.92 15.34 11.37
N ARG A 243 0.34 15.39 12.57
CA ARG A 243 -0.55 14.34 13.06
C ARG A 243 -1.78 14.19 12.17
N ALA A 244 -2.37 15.30 11.70
CA ALA A 244 -3.49 15.25 10.76
C ALA A 244 -3.09 14.60 9.43
N THR A 245 -1.89 14.90 8.91
CA THR A 245 -1.37 14.27 7.69
C THR A 245 -1.24 12.76 7.86
N ASP A 246 -0.64 12.31 8.97
CA ASP A 246 -0.45 10.89 9.23
C ASP A 246 -1.81 10.16 9.35
N SER A 247 -2.78 10.74 10.06
CA SER A 247 -4.14 10.18 10.14
C SER A 247 -4.86 10.12 8.78
N VAL A 248 -4.69 11.11 7.91
CA VAL A 248 -5.27 11.08 6.55
C VAL A 248 -4.64 9.95 5.72
N LEU A 249 -3.32 9.78 5.79
CA LEU A 249 -2.62 8.71 5.06
C LEU A 249 -2.98 7.32 5.60
N GLU A 250 -3.11 7.16 6.92
CA GLU A 250 -3.56 5.91 7.54
C GLU A 250 -4.98 5.53 7.07
N THR A 251 -5.88 6.51 7.00
CA THR A 251 -7.23 6.31 6.46
C THR A 251 -7.19 5.82 5.02
N PHE A 252 -6.30 6.36 4.18
CA PHE A 252 -6.12 5.92 2.81
C PHE A 252 -5.64 4.47 2.71
N ASP A 253 -4.66 4.08 3.52
CA ASP A 253 -4.11 2.73 3.50
C ASP A 253 -5.13 1.68 4.00
N SER A 254 -6.08 2.08 4.87
CA SER A 254 -7.12 1.20 5.40
C SER A 254 -7.95 0.52 4.30
N LEU A 255 -8.19 1.22 3.17
CA LEU A 255 -9.01 0.77 2.05
C LEU A 255 -8.69 -0.67 1.61
N LEU A 256 -7.41 -1.00 1.56
CA LEU A 256 -6.92 -2.26 0.99
C LEU A 256 -7.22 -3.48 1.87
N HIS A 257 -7.58 -3.26 3.13
CA HIS A 257 -7.76 -4.32 4.11
C HIS A 257 -9.21 -4.77 4.24
N TRP A 258 -10.18 -3.94 3.83
CA TRP A 258 -11.59 -4.20 4.09
C TRP A 258 -12.49 -4.02 2.88
N TYR A 259 -12.07 -3.30 1.83
CA TYR A 259 -12.94 -3.04 0.70
C TYR A 259 -13.20 -4.31 -0.13
N ASP A 260 -14.46 -4.64 -0.28
CA ASP A 260 -14.96 -5.73 -1.10
C ASP A 260 -15.87 -5.16 -2.21
N PRO A 261 -15.51 -5.30 -3.50
CA PRO A 261 -16.35 -4.81 -4.60
C PRO A 261 -17.71 -5.52 -4.68
N GLU A 262 -17.83 -6.75 -4.16
CA GLU A 262 -19.08 -7.52 -4.18
C GLU A 262 -20.06 -7.07 -3.07
N ALA A 263 -19.61 -6.25 -2.12
CA ALA A 263 -20.44 -5.73 -1.03
C ALA A 263 -21.39 -4.58 -1.47
N GLY A 264 -21.41 -4.22 -2.75
CA GLY A 264 -22.37 -3.27 -3.32
C GLY A 264 -22.00 -1.78 -3.19
N LEU A 265 -20.83 -1.45 -2.66
CA LEU A 265 -20.33 -0.08 -2.57
C LEU A 265 -19.38 0.24 -3.73
N SER A 266 -19.78 1.16 -4.61
CA SER A 266 -18.93 1.56 -5.73
C SER A 266 -17.71 2.37 -5.25
N LEU A 267 -16.61 2.35 -6.00
CA LEU A 267 -15.43 3.18 -5.69
C LEU A 267 -15.74 4.69 -5.73
N ASN A 268 -16.73 5.11 -6.52
CA ASN A 268 -17.15 6.50 -6.58
C ASN A 268 -17.87 6.93 -5.29
N ASP A 269 -18.79 6.09 -4.82
CA ASP A 269 -19.53 6.33 -3.57
C ASP A 269 -18.59 6.25 -2.38
N LEU A 270 -17.69 5.27 -2.38
CA LEU A 270 -16.61 5.14 -1.40
C LEU A 270 -15.71 6.36 -1.37
N GLY A 271 -15.39 6.93 -2.54
CA GLY A 271 -14.69 8.20 -2.65
C GLY A 271 -15.43 9.34 -1.95
N GLY A 272 -16.76 9.38 -2.03
CA GLY A 272 -17.59 10.32 -1.27
C GLY A 272 -17.48 10.11 0.24
N VAL A 273 -17.61 8.87 0.70
CA VAL A 273 -17.47 8.52 2.13
C VAL A 273 -16.10 8.91 2.67
N TYR A 274 -15.03 8.66 1.92
CA TYR A 274 -13.67 9.04 2.32
C TYR A 274 -13.47 10.55 2.31
N VAL A 275 -14.09 11.28 1.38
CA VAL A 275 -14.05 12.75 1.39
C VAL A 275 -14.69 13.27 2.67
N ASP A 276 -15.88 12.78 3.03
CA ASP A 276 -16.54 13.22 4.26
C ASP A 276 -15.70 12.91 5.51
N LEU A 277 -15.13 11.70 5.58
CA LEU A 277 -14.25 11.29 6.67
C LEU A 277 -13.00 12.19 6.74
N VAL A 278 -12.33 12.45 5.63
CA VAL A 278 -11.12 13.28 5.61
C VAL A 278 -11.45 14.74 5.91
N ILE A 279 -12.39 15.34 5.19
CA ILE A 279 -12.70 16.77 5.27
C ILE A 279 -13.33 17.12 6.62
N HIS A 280 -14.32 16.36 7.08
CA HIS A 280 -15.09 16.74 8.27
C HIS A 280 -14.56 16.10 9.55
N HIS A 281 -14.11 14.84 9.51
CA HIS A 281 -13.64 14.17 10.72
C HIS A 281 -12.14 14.44 10.99
N HIS A 282 -11.26 14.23 10.01
CA HIS A 282 -9.82 14.45 10.21
C HIS A 282 -9.43 15.92 10.16
N LEU A 283 -9.95 16.69 9.19
CA LEU A 283 -9.55 18.08 8.96
C LEU A 283 -10.49 19.11 9.60
N ARG A 284 -11.61 18.66 10.17
CA ARG A 284 -12.56 19.49 10.93
C ARG A 284 -13.05 20.72 10.15
N CYS A 285 -13.22 20.57 8.83
CA CYS A 285 -13.86 21.57 7.99
C CYS A 285 -15.33 21.71 8.43
N PRO A 286 -15.83 22.92 8.71
CA PRO A 286 -17.25 23.16 8.94
C PRO A 286 -18.10 22.66 7.77
N ARG A 287 -19.32 22.21 8.07
CA ARG A 287 -20.34 21.92 7.07
C ARG A 287 -21.07 23.19 6.67
#